data_AF-A0A7W6BMJ3-F1
#
_entry.id   AF-A0A7W6BMJ3-F1
#
_cell.length_a   1.000
_cell.length_b   1.000
_cell.length_c   1.000
_cell.angle_alpha   90.00
_cell.angle_beta   90.00
_cell.angle_gamma   90.00
#
_symmetry.space_group_name_H-M   'P 1'
#
loop_
_entity.id
_entity.type
_entity.pdbx_description
1 polymer ?
#
loop_
_entity_poly.entity_id
_entity_poly.type
_entity_poly.pdbx_seq_one_letter_code
_entity_poly.pdbx_strand_id
1 'polypeptide(L)' 'MPTPPPRPRRAGQKPDALGRAEFAAAFLRRNRRYRADHDSMVHRIADGAASKDAASAALARRWGLSFRLYPG' A
#
# COMPACT_ATOMS: atom_id res chain seq x y z
N MET A 1 -25.58 45.27 -3.40
CA MET A 1 -25.25 44.08 -2.58
C MET A 1 -23.78 43.76 -2.78
N PRO A 2 -22.92 43.79 -1.75
CA PRO A 2 -21.54 43.32 -1.90
C PRO A 2 -21.48 41.80 -1.74
N THR A 3 -20.71 41.15 -2.62
CA THR A 3 -20.48 39.70 -2.66
C THR A 3 -19.61 39.29 -1.46
N PRO A 4 -19.91 38.17 -0.76
CA PRO A 4 -19.08 37.74 0.37
C PRO A 4 -17.69 37.24 -0.11
N PRO A 5 -16.64 37.42 0.72
CA PRO A 5 -15.29 37.00 0.37
C PRO A 5 -15.17 35.46 0.30
N PRO A 6 -14.24 34.93 -0.54
CA PRO A 6 -14.01 33.49 -0.64
C PRO A 6 -13.50 32.94 0.69
N ARG A 7 -14.17 31.89 1.19
CA ARG A 7 -13.77 31.21 2.43
C ARG A 7 -12.38 30.58 2.25
N PRO A 8 -11.46 30.72 3.22
CA PRO A 8 -10.19 30.01 3.17
C PRO A 8 -10.47 28.50 3.15
N ARG A 9 -9.95 27.82 2.12
CA ARG A 9 -9.89 26.35 2.08
C ARG A 9 -9.14 25.94 3.34
N ARG A 10 -9.83 25.34 4.32
CA ARG A 10 -9.18 24.78 5.51
C ARG A 10 -8.14 23.77 5.02
N ALA A 11 -6.88 24.18 4.95
CA ALA A 11 -5.75 23.28 5.03
C ALA A 11 -5.71 22.79 6.48
N GLY A 12 -6.73 22.00 6.86
CA GLY A 12 -6.68 21.25 8.10
C GLY A 12 -5.43 20.40 8.03
N GLN A 13 -4.55 20.59 9.00
CA GLN A 13 -3.45 19.68 9.30
C GLN A 13 -4.00 18.26 9.13
N LYS A 14 -3.42 17.49 8.20
CA LYS A 14 -3.87 16.11 7.96
C LYS A 14 -3.92 15.46 9.35
N PRO A 15 -5.10 15.03 9.82
CA PRO A 15 -5.11 14.25 11.04
C PRO A 15 -4.15 13.09 10.83
N ASP A 16 -3.50 12.66 11.90
CA ASP A 16 -2.64 11.47 11.97
C ASP A 16 -3.46 10.17 11.74
N ALA A 17 -4.40 10.24 10.80
CA ALA A 17 -5.08 9.13 10.21
C ALA A 17 -3.98 8.36 9.50
N LEU A 18 -3.78 7.10 9.92
CA LEU A 18 -3.18 6.04 9.11
C LEU A 18 -3.27 6.46 7.64
N GLY A 19 -2.13 6.72 7.02
CA GLY A 19 -2.09 7.18 5.66
C GLY A 19 -2.90 6.23 4.78
N ARG A 20 -3.33 6.69 3.61
CA ARG A 20 -4.07 5.85 2.66
C ARG A 20 -3.38 4.50 2.39
N ALA A 21 -2.05 4.46 2.47
CA ALA A 21 -1.26 3.24 2.34
C ALA A 21 -1.46 2.29 3.54
N GLU A 22 -1.47 2.78 4.77
CA GLU A 22 -1.68 1.99 5.98
C GLU A 22 -3.13 1.45 6.05
N PHE A 23 -4.10 2.23 5.59
CA PHE A 23 -5.48 1.79 5.45
C PHE A 23 -5.60 0.69 4.37
N ALA A 24 -4.97 0.86 3.21
CA ALA A 24 -4.88 -0.19 2.18
C ALA A 24 -4.18 -1.45 2.70
N ALA A 25 -3.10 -1.31 3.47
CA ALA A 25 -2.39 -2.42 4.08
C ALA A 25 -3.28 -3.20 5.07
N ALA A 26 -4.16 -2.51 5.81
CA ALA A 26 -5.11 -3.16 6.70
C ALA A 26 -6.12 -4.05 5.94
N PHE A 27 -6.58 -3.64 4.74
CA PHE A 27 -7.45 -4.49 3.91
C PHE A 27 -6.75 -5.73 3.40
N LEU A 28 -5.49 -5.59 2.96
CA LEU A 28 -4.68 -6.71 2.52
C LEU A 28 -4.49 -7.71 3.67
N ARG A 29 -4.20 -7.21 4.88
CA ARG A 29 -4.00 -8.04 6.08
C ARG A 29 -5.24 -8.86 6.47
N ARG A 30 -6.45 -8.36 6.17
CA ARG A 30 -7.71 -9.05 6.47
C ARG A 30 -8.16 -10.00 5.33
N ASN A 31 -7.56 -9.91 4.14
CA ASN A 31 -7.90 -10.75 3.00
C ASN A 31 -7.19 -12.11 3.08
N ARG A 32 -7.97 -13.20 3.25
CA ARG A 32 -7.43 -14.57 3.34
C ARG A 32 -6.64 -14.99 2.10
N ARG A 33 -7.07 -14.54 0.91
CA ARG A 33 -6.40 -14.88 -0.35
C ARG A 33 -5.04 -14.20 -0.44
N TYR A 34 -4.97 -12.92 -0.05
CA TYR A 34 -3.69 -12.21 0.06
C TYR A 34 -2.71 -12.92 0.99
N ARG A 35 -3.18 -13.41 2.13
CA ARG A 35 -2.33 -14.17 3.07
C ARG A 35 -1.79 -15.46 2.46
N ALA A 36 -2.63 -16.26 1.82
CA ALA A 36 -2.19 -17.49 1.17
C ALA A 36 -1.17 -17.22 0.03
N ASP A 37 -1.39 -16.15 -0.74
CA ASP A 37 -0.46 -15.76 -1.81
C ASP A 37 0.87 -15.21 -1.25
N HIS A 38 0.81 -14.46 -0.15
CA HIS A 38 2.00 -13.98 0.56
C HIS A 38 2.80 -15.14 1.17
N ASP A 39 2.13 -16.10 1.81
CA ASP A 39 2.79 -17.28 2.38
C ASP A 39 3.42 -18.13 1.27
N SER A 40 2.72 -18.33 0.14
CA SER A 40 3.27 -18.99 -1.04
C SER A 40 4.49 -18.27 -1.60
N MET A 41 4.47 -16.93 -1.60
CA MET A 41 5.62 -16.11 -2.00
C MET A 41 6.80 -16.32 -1.06
N VAL A 42 6.58 -16.26 0.27
CA VAL A 42 7.62 -16.48 1.28
C VAL A 42 8.22 -17.88 1.17
N HIS A 43 7.38 -18.90 0.99
CA HIS A 43 7.85 -20.27 0.77
C HIS A 43 8.71 -20.39 -0.48
N ARG A 44 8.31 -19.80 -1.61
CA ARG A 44 9.13 -19.81 -2.85
C ARG A 44 10.46 -19.08 -2.71
N ILE A 45 10.52 -18.02 -1.92
CA ILE A 45 11.77 -17.32 -1.63
C ILE A 45 12.66 -18.19 -0.74
N ALA A 46 12.09 -18.84 0.28
CA ALA A 46 12.82 -19.72 1.18
C ALA A 46 13.38 -20.96 0.47
N ASP A 47 12.62 -21.52 -0.48
CA ASP A 47 13.04 -22.64 -1.33
C ASP A 47 14.09 -22.24 -2.39
N GLY A 48 14.41 -20.95 -2.52
CA GLY A 48 15.30 -20.44 -3.57
C GLY A 48 14.68 -20.46 -4.98
N ALA A 49 13.40 -20.85 -5.10
CA ALA A 49 12.67 -20.93 -6.37
C ALA A 49 12.38 -19.55 -6.99
N ALA A 50 12.45 -18.47 -6.21
CA ALA A 50 12.30 -17.10 -6.71
C ALA A 50 13.17 -16.12 -5.92
N SER A 51 13.82 -15.19 -6.64
CA SER A 51 14.45 -14.03 -6.01
C SER A 51 13.39 -13.17 -5.31
N LYS A 52 13.75 -12.58 -4.17
CA LYS A 52 12.89 -11.70 -3.37
C LYS A 52 12.26 -10.59 -4.21
N ASP A 53 13.02 -10.01 -5.14
CA ASP A 53 12.54 -8.93 -6.00
C ASP A 53 11.51 -9.42 -7.02
N ALA A 54 11.77 -10.57 -7.66
CA ALA A 54 10.86 -11.17 -8.63
C ALA A 54 9.54 -11.60 -7.95
N ALA A 55 9.64 -12.21 -6.77
CA ALA A 55 8.50 -12.64 -5.96
C ALA A 55 7.66 -11.45 -5.48
N SER A 56 8.31 -10.39 -5.00
CA SER A 56 7.64 -9.16 -4.56
C SER A 56 6.99 -8.42 -5.73
N ALA A 57 7.64 -8.38 -6.89
CA ALA A 57 7.08 -7.78 -8.11
C ALA A 57 5.85 -8.54 -8.62
N ALA A 58 5.87 -9.88 -8.57
CA ALA A 58 4.71 -10.70 -8.92
C ALA A 58 3.52 -10.46 -7.98
N LEU A 59 3.77 -10.40 -6.66
CA LEU A 59 2.75 -10.09 -5.67
C LEU A 59 2.18 -8.67 -5.87
N ALA A 60 3.05 -7.70 -6.13
CA ALA A 60 2.70 -6.32 -6.41
C ALA A 60 1.76 -6.19 -7.62
N ARG A 61 2.13 -6.80 -8.74
CA ARG A 61 1.32 -6.78 -9.98
C ARG A 61 -0.05 -7.40 -9.78
N ARG A 62 -0.13 -8.47 -8.98
CA ARG A 62 -1.39 -9.19 -8.73
C ARG A 62 -2.33 -8.46 -7.78
N TRP A 63 -1.80 -7.70 -6.83
CA TRP A 63 -2.59 -6.99 -5.82
C TRP A 63 -2.62 -5.47 -6.01
N GLY A 64 -2.03 -4.95 -7.09
CA GLY A 64 -1.96 -3.51 -7.37
C GLY A 64 -1.08 -2.75 -6.38
N LEU A 65 -0.11 -3.41 -5.74
CA LEU A 65 0.79 -2.75 -4.79
C LEU A 65 1.88 -2.02 -5.56
N SER A 66 2.15 -0.78 -5.20
CA SER A 66 3.33 -0.06 -5.68
C SER A 66 4.28 0.11 -4.51
N PHE A 67 5.36 -0.68 -4.51
CA PHE A 67 6.46 -0.45 -3.59
C PHE A 67 7.28 0.70 -4.16
N ARG A 68 7.27 1.85 -3.48
CA ARG A 68 8.22 2.90 -3.77
C ARG A 68 9.58 2.39 -3.27
N LEU A 69 10.40 1.87 -4.19
CA LEU A 69 11.81 1.61 -3.93
C LEU A 69 12.40 2.97 -3.54
N TYR A 70 12.62 3.19 -2.25
CA TYR A 70 13.42 4.31 -1.79
C TYR A 70 14.86 3.97 -2.13
N PRO A 71 15.53 4.71 -3.03
CA PRO A 71 16.98 4.65 -3.10
C PRO A 71 17.51 5.25 -1.80
N GLY A 72 18.12 4.41 -0.97
CA GLY A 72 18.97 4.82 0.15
C GLY A 72 20.40 4.94 -0.36
#